data_AF-A0AAU7Q6J3-F1
#
_entry.id   AF-A0AAU7Q6J3-F1
#
_cell.length_a   1.000
_cell.length_b   1.000
_cell.length_c   1.000
_cell.angle_alpha   90.00
_cell.angle_beta   90.00
_cell.angle_gamma   90.00
#
_symmetry.space_group_name_H-M   'P 1'
#
loop_
_entity.id
_entity.type
_entity.pdbx_description
1 polymer ?
#
loop_
_entity_poly.entity_id
_entity_poly.type
_entity_poly.pdbx_seq_one_letter_code
_entity_poly.pdbx_strand_id
1 'polypeptide(L)'
;MYLTPQRAKRVLEAVSGVSAGRCRLFFDYAYAEVIRGEGGVETKICTAEVKVAGEPWQFGIEKGGLAEFLQQYRFLVLKEWVDRNLLTDRDGGCQGNVFDSVSWALAERVN
;
A
#
# COMPACT_ATOMS: atom_id res chain seq x y z
N MET A 1 -6.15 -1.24 -4.64
CA MET A 1 -5.85 -0.50 -5.89
C MET A 1 -7.01 -0.49 -6.87
N TYR A 2 -7.57 -1.65 -7.24
CA TYR A 2 -8.64 -1.79 -8.26
C TYR A 2 -10.07 -1.42 -7.81
N LEU A 3 -10.28 -1.25 -6.51
CA LEU A 3 -11.56 -0.83 -5.97
C LEU A 3 -11.66 0.69 -6.00
N THR A 4 -12.88 1.21 -6.23
CA THR A 4 -13.15 2.62 -5.93
C THR A 4 -12.91 2.89 -4.45
N PRO A 5 -12.61 4.14 -4.05
CA PRO A 5 -12.42 4.47 -2.63
C PRO A 5 -13.58 4.01 -1.75
N GLN A 6 -14.83 4.19 -2.19
CA GLN A 6 -16.02 3.78 -1.44
C GLN A 6 -16.10 2.27 -1.28
N ARG A 7 -15.72 1.48 -2.31
CA ARG A 7 -15.71 0.02 -2.24
C ARG A 7 -14.60 -0.50 -1.32
N ALA A 8 -13.41 0.10 -1.37
CA ALA A 8 -12.31 -0.25 -0.47
C ALA A 8 -12.70 -0.03 1.00
N LYS A 9 -13.32 1.12 1.32
CA LYS A 9 -13.83 1.41 2.66
C LYS A 9 -14.86 0.38 3.14
N ARG A 10 -15.86 0.05 2.29
CA ARG A 10 -16.87 -0.98 2.63
C ARG A 10 -16.26 -2.35 2.89
N VAL A 11 -15.23 -2.75 2.13
CA VAL A 11 -14.53 -4.02 2.37
C VAL A 11 -13.87 -4.00 3.75
N LEU A 12 -13.17 -2.92 4.11
CA LEU A 12 -12.53 -2.81 5.42
C LEU A 12 -13.55 -2.74 6.56
N GLU A 13 -14.68 -2.06 6.38
CA GLU A 13 -15.80 -2.06 7.33
C GLU A 13 -16.35 -3.48 7.54
N ALA A 14 -16.61 -4.20 6.45
CA ALA A 14 -17.11 -5.58 6.51
C ALA A 14 -16.12 -6.51 7.20
N VAL A 15 -14.83 -6.45 6.83
CA VAL A 15 -13.75 -7.20 7.47
C VAL A 15 -13.66 -6.88 8.96
N SER A 16 -13.71 -5.59 9.33
CA SER A 16 -13.71 -5.16 10.73
C SER A 16 -14.90 -5.68 11.52
N GLY A 17 -16.09 -5.73 10.89
CA GLY A 17 -17.33 -6.18 11.50
C GLY A 17 -17.38 -7.67 11.79
N VAL A 18 -16.62 -8.49 11.05
CA VAL A 18 -16.54 -9.95 11.27
C VAL A 18 -15.26 -10.38 11.98
N SER A 19 -14.27 -9.48 12.13
CA SER A 19 -13.00 -9.79 12.77
C SER A 19 -13.10 -9.72 14.30
N ALA A 20 -12.74 -10.80 14.96
CA ALA A 20 -12.54 -10.81 16.41
C ALA A 20 -11.22 -10.11 16.79
N GLY A 21 -11.03 -9.83 18.09
CA GLY A 21 -9.77 -9.29 18.58
C GLY A 21 -8.57 -10.17 18.19
N ARG A 22 -7.45 -9.54 17.86
CA ARG A 22 -6.20 -10.18 17.38
C ARG A 22 -6.26 -10.83 16.00
N CYS A 23 -7.40 -10.76 15.29
CA CYS A 23 -7.42 -11.10 13.86
C CYS A 23 -6.45 -10.21 13.09
N ARG A 24 -5.74 -10.78 12.12
CA ARG A 24 -4.75 -10.07 11.32
C ARG A 24 -5.19 -9.90 9.89
N LEU A 25 -4.89 -8.74 9.33
CA LEU A 25 -5.12 -8.37 7.94
C LEU A 25 -3.76 -8.14 7.29
N PHE A 26 -3.47 -8.89 6.23
CA PHE A 26 -2.31 -8.67 5.37
C PHE A 26 -2.80 -8.29 3.98
N PHE A 27 -2.31 -7.17 3.45
CA PHE A 27 -2.78 -6.65 2.18
C PHE A 27 -1.73 -5.77 1.51
N ASP A 28 -1.85 -5.67 0.19
CA ASP A 28 -1.10 -4.77 -0.67
C ASP A 28 -1.89 -3.46 -0.91
N TYR A 29 -1.17 -2.37 -1.13
CA TYR A 29 -1.75 -1.08 -1.51
C TYR A 29 -0.73 -0.24 -2.29
N ALA A 30 -1.23 0.71 -3.09
CA ALA A 30 -0.40 1.73 -3.71
C ALA A 30 -0.48 3.03 -2.91
N TYR A 31 0.55 3.87 -3.01
CA TYR A 31 0.43 5.24 -2.57
C TYR A 31 -0.48 6.06 -3.50
N ALA A 32 -1.27 6.95 -2.92
CA ALA A 32 -2.21 7.77 -3.66
C ALA A 32 -1.52 8.68 -4.69
N GLU A 33 -0.28 9.11 -4.41
CA GLU A 33 0.55 9.87 -5.35
C GLU A 33 0.85 9.11 -6.66
N VAL A 34 1.01 7.78 -6.62
CA VAL A 34 1.17 6.92 -7.82
C VAL A 34 -0.09 6.93 -8.67
N ILE A 35 -1.26 6.88 -8.01
CA ILE A 35 -2.57 6.89 -8.69
C ILE A 35 -2.82 8.23 -9.38
N ARG A 36 -2.47 9.33 -8.71
CA ARG A 36 -2.63 10.69 -9.25
C ARG A 36 -1.54 11.08 -10.24
N GLY A 37 -0.43 10.36 -10.29
CA GLY A 37 0.76 10.74 -11.06
C GLY A 37 1.44 12.00 -10.52
N GLU A 38 1.32 12.22 -9.21
CA GLU A 38 1.87 13.37 -8.50
C GLU A 38 3.16 12.94 -7.79
N GLY A 39 4.07 13.87 -7.51
CA GLY A 39 5.28 13.58 -6.71
C GLY A 39 6.59 13.56 -7.51
N GLY A 40 7.58 12.91 -6.90
CA GLY A 40 8.98 12.93 -7.35
C GLY A 40 9.27 12.03 -8.54
N VAL A 41 10.56 11.89 -8.87
CA VAL A 41 11.02 11.03 -9.98
C VAL A 41 10.58 9.58 -9.77
N GLU A 42 10.68 9.07 -8.56
CA GLU A 42 10.29 7.70 -8.18
C GLU A 42 8.80 7.44 -8.50
N THR A 43 7.92 8.31 -8.02
CA THR A 43 6.49 8.19 -8.28
C THR A 43 6.16 8.24 -9.77
N LYS A 44 6.88 9.06 -10.55
CA LYS A 44 6.70 9.13 -12.00
C LYS A 44 7.11 7.84 -12.71
N ILE A 45 8.16 7.17 -12.24
CA ILE A 45 8.58 5.85 -12.75
C ILE A 45 7.45 4.84 -12.50
N CYS A 46 7.01 4.72 -11.24
CA CYS A 46 5.91 3.81 -10.88
C CYS A 46 4.61 4.12 -11.66
N THR A 47 4.27 5.40 -11.80
CA THR A 47 3.09 5.84 -12.56
C THR A 47 3.19 5.44 -14.03
N ALA A 48 4.38 5.56 -14.63
CA ALA A 48 4.59 5.18 -16.02
C ALA A 48 4.44 3.67 -16.21
N GLU A 49 4.99 2.86 -15.30
CA GLU A 49 4.85 1.39 -15.33
C GLU A 49 3.39 0.96 -15.23
N VAL A 50 2.65 1.48 -14.25
CA VAL A 50 1.21 1.21 -14.06
C VAL A 50 0.41 1.58 -15.32
N LYS A 51 0.73 2.72 -15.94
CA LYS A 51 0.08 3.16 -17.19
C LYS A 51 0.41 2.26 -18.38
N VAL A 52 1.67 1.86 -18.53
CA VAL A 52 2.12 0.96 -19.61
C VAL A 52 1.46 -0.41 -19.48
N ALA A 53 1.32 -0.92 -18.25
CA ALA A 53 0.61 -2.16 -17.97
C ALA A 53 -0.92 -2.05 -18.17
N GLY A 54 -1.46 -0.84 -18.36
CA GLY A 54 -2.89 -0.62 -18.54
C GLY A 54 -3.72 -0.84 -17.27
N GLU A 55 -3.08 -0.73 -16.11
CA GLU A 55 -3.68 -1.08 -14.83
C GLU A 55 -4.69 0.00 -14.37
N PRO A 56 -5.99 -0.32 -14.18
CA PRO A 56 -7.02 0.67 -13.86
C PRO A 56 -7.09 0.94 -12.35
N TRP A 57 -5.96 1.36 -11.78
CA TRP A 57 -5.89 1.67 -10.35
C TRP A 57 -6.70 2.93 -10.01
N GLN A 58 -7.52 2.83 -8.97
CA GLN A 58 -8.51 3.85 -8.59
C GLN A 58 -8.38 4.31 -7.14
N PHE A 59 -7.63 3.57 -6.32
CA PHE A 59 -7.49 3.87 -4.90
C PHE A 59 -6.08 3.56 -4.41
N GLY A 60 -5.51 4.54 -3.72
CA GLY A 60 -4.27 4.44 -2.97
C GLY A 60 -4.39 5.15 -1.62
N ILE A 61 -3.41 4.93 -0.75
CA ILE A 61 -3.35 5.51 0.59
C ILE A 61 -2.35 6.66 0.59
N GLU A 62 -2.64 7.75 1.30
CA GLU A 62 -1.68 8.86 1.41
C GLU A 62 -0.40 8.40 2.11
N LYS A 63 0.74 8.95 1.70
CA LYS A 63 2.03 8.63 2.31
C LYS A 63 2.05 9.04 3.78
N GLY A 64 2.38 8.11 4.67
CA GLY A 64 2.27 8.30 6.12
C GLY A 64 0.85 8.22 6.69
N GLY A 65 -0.18 8.04 5.84
CA GLY A 65 -1.59 7.98 6.24
C GLY A 65 -2.13 6.57 6.51
N LEU A 66 -1.32 5.51 6.37
CA LEU A 66 -1.76 4.12 6.53
C LEU A 66 -2.34 3.85 7.93
N ALA A 67 -1.68 4.32 8.97
CA ALA A 67 -2.12 4.10 10.34
C ALA A 67 -3.46 4.77 10.63
N GLU A 68 -3.61 6.04 10.27
CA GLU A 68 -4.87 6.79 10.43
C GLU A 68 -6.00 6.14 9.62
N PHE A 69 -5.72 5.74 8.38
CA PHE A 69 -6.70 5.09 7.52
C PHE A 69 -7.23 3.78 8.11
N LEU A 70 -6.35 2.92 8.65
CA LEU A 70 -6.76 1.64 9.25
C LEU A 70 -7.39 1.79 10.64
N GLN A 71 -7.04 2.83 11.39
CA GLN A 71 -7.59 3.09 12.72
C GLN A 71 -9.12 3.29 12.67
N GLN A 72 -9.63 3.89 11.59
CA GLN A 72 -11.08 4.05 11.34
C GLN A 72 -11.83 2.70 11.31
N TYR A 73 -11.11 1.62 11.01
CA TYR A 73 -11.63 0.25 10.94
C TYR A 73 -11.16 -0.62 12.10
N ARG A 74 -10.65 -0.01 13.18
CA ARG A 74 -10.13 -0.69 14.38
C ARG A 74 -8.97 -1.65 14.08
N PHE A 75 -8.16 -1.33 13.10
CA PHE A 75 -6.93 -2.06 12.80
C PHE A 75 -5.71 -1.21 13.18
N LEU A 76 -4.77 -1.80 13.91
CA LEU A 76 -3.47 -1.22 14.22
C LEU A 76 -2.42 -1.78 13.25
N VAL A 77 -1.64 -0.92 12.61
CA VAL A 77 -0.51 -1.34 11.77
C VAL A 77 0.56 -1.99 12.65
N LEU A 78 0.91 -3.24 12.37
CA LEU A 78 2.02 -3.93 13.01
C LEU A 78 3.31 -3.78 12.22
N LYS A 79 3.20 -3.82 10.89
CA LYS A 79 4.36 -3.70 9.99
C LYS A 79 3.93 -3.17 8.63
N GLU A 80 4.74 -2.27 8.09
CA GLU A 80 4.65 -1.76 6.73
C GLU A 80 5.94 -2.18 6.01
N TRP A 81 5.80 -2.77 4.83
CA TRP A 81 6.89 -3.03 3.91
C TRP A 81 6.74 -2.05 2.76
N VAL A 82 7.43 -0.93 2.92
CA VAL A 82 7.61 0.08 1.90
C VAL A 82 8.80 -0.29 1.04
N ASP A 83 8.59 -0.30 -0.27
CA ASP A 83 9.67 -0.61 -1.17
C ASP A 83 10.65 0.57 -1.24
N ARG A 84 11.83 0.33 -0.66
CA ARG A 84 13.08 1.03 -0.99
C ARG A 84 14.14 -0.04 -1.17
N ASN A 85 13.88 -1.00 -2.04
CA ASN A 85 14.83 -2.06 -2.26
C ASN A 85 15.93 -1.54 -3.18
N LEU A 86 17.12 -1.43 -2.61
CA LEU A 86 18.34 -1.42 -3.39
C LEU A 86 18.48 -2.82 -3.99
N LEU A 87 18.65 -2.92 -5.30
CA LEU A 87 19.08 -4.17 -5.91
C LEU A 87 20.49 -4.43 -5.38
N THR A 88 20.67 -5.43 -4.52
CA THR A 88 22.01 -5.78 -4.03
C THR A 88 22.52 -7.05 -4.69
N ASP A 89 23.81 -7.09 -5.00
CA ASP A 89 24.48 -8.32 -5.39
C ASP A 89 24.64 -9.29 -4.20
N ARG A 90 25.26 -10.44 -4.44
CA ARG A 90 25.50 -11.49 -3.42
C ARG A 90 26.43 -11.05 -2.30
N ASP A 91 27.21 -9.99 -2.52
CA ASP A 91 28.17 -9.43 -1.57
C ASP A 91 27.61 -8.20 -0.83
N GLY A 92 26.33 -7.85 -1.09
CA GLY A 92 25.64 -6.72 -0.47
C GLY A 92 25.93 -5.37 -1.15
N GLY A 93 26.63 -5.35 -2.29
CA GLY A 93 26.87 -4.15 -3.08
C GLY A 93 25.59 -3.67 -3.76
N CYS A 94 25.26 -2.39 -3.60
CA CYS A 94 24.12 -1.77 -4.27
C CYS A 94 24.38 -1.63 -5.77
N GLN A 95 23.58 -2.33 -6.58
CA GLN A 95 23.59 -2.37 -8.04
C GLN A 95 22.57 -1.41 -8.67
N GLY A 96 21.68 -0.82 -7.88
CA GLY A 96 20.70 0.15 -8.35
C GLY A 96 19.50 0.26 -7.41
N ASN A 97 18.57 1.15 -7.78
CA ASN A 97 17.28 1.28 -7.09
C ASN A 97 16.25 0.40 -7.79
N VAL A 98 15.49 -0.35 -7.02
CA VAL A 98 14.22 -0.95 -7.46
C VAL A 98 13.11 -0.05 -6.94
N PHE A 99 12.22 0.36 -7.83
CA PHE A 99 11.02 1.10 -7.47
C PHE A 99 9.84 0.15 -7.63
N ASP A 100 9.11 -0.12 -6.55
CA ASP A 100 7.83 -0.82 -6.63
C ASP A 100 6.70 0.21 -6.53
N SER A 101 5.66 -0.03 -7.33
CA SER A 101 4.43 0.75 -7.35
C SER A 101 3.47 0.33 -6.22
N VAL A 102 3.80 -0.76 -5.52
CA VAL A 102 3.02 -1.38 -4.46
C VAL A 102 3.79 -1.40 -3.13
N SER A 103 3.06 -1.38 -2.03
CA SER A 103 3.54 -1.55 -0.66
C SER A 103 2.66 -2.54 0.07
N TRP A 104 3.17 -3.15 1.13
CA TRP A 104 2.45 -4.18 1.89
C TRP A 104 2.29 -3.79 3.34
N ALA A 105 1.17 -4.19 3.96
CA ALA A 105 0.91 -3.93 5.36
C ALA A 105 0.37 -5.17 6.07
N LEU A 106 0.82 -5.36 7.31
CA LEU A 106 0.25 -6.28 8.29
C LEU A 106 -0.38 -5.43 9.39
N ALA A 107 -1.66 -5.67 9.66
CA ALA A 107 -2.40 -5.01 10.71
C ALA A 107 -3.15 -6.01 11.59
N GLU A 108 -3.49 -5.60 12.80
CA GLU A 108 -4.19 -6.43 13.78
C GLU A 108 -5.42 -5.71 14.34
N ARG A 109 -6.52 -6.44 14.50
CA ARG A 109 -7.79 -5.94 15.05
C ARG A 109 -7.62 -5.64 16.54
N VAL A 110 -7.84 -4.39 16.90
CA VAL A 110 -7.88 -3.92 18.30
C VAL A 110 -9.32 -3.84 18.76
N ASN A 111 -9.66 -4.32 19.97
CA ASN A 111 -11.05 -4.42 20.45
C ASN A 111 -11.80 -3.08 20.43
#